data_AF-A0A558BRW5-F1
#
_entry.id   AF-A0A558BRW5-F1
#
_cell.length_a   1.000
_cell.length_b   1.000
_cell.length_c   1.000
_cell.angle_alpha   90.00
_cell.angle_beta   90.00
_cell.angle_gamma   90.00
#
_symmetry.space_group_name_H-M   'P 1'
#
loop_
_entity.id
_entity.type
_entity.pdbx_description
1 polymer ?
#
loop_
_entity_poly.entity_id
_entity_poly.type
_entity_poly.pdbx_seq_one_letter_code
_entity_poly.pdbx_strand_id
1 'polypeptide(L)' 'MDNAFILDFLRRLAANNNTAWMQEHRADYLRARDNFADLVAEVIRQATPIAPELAELTPAQAMFRLHKND' A
#
# COMPACT_ATOMS: atom_id res chain seq x y z
N MET A 1 -2.48 -8.29 7.70
CA MET A 1 -2.36 -8.35 6.23
C MET A 1 -3.42 -9.25 5.58
N ASP A 2 -4.30 -8.64 4.79
CA ASP A 2 -5.30 -9.28 3.91
C ASP A 2 -5.01 -8.90 2.44
N ASN A 3 -4.23 -9.74 1.75
CA ASN A 3 -3.79 -9.45 0.37
C ASN A 3 -4.93 -9.51 -0.66
N ALA A 4 -5.94 -10.35 -0.41
CA ALA A 4 -7.10 -10.44 -1.30
C ALA A 4 -7.87 -9.12 -1.28
N PHE A 5 -8.06 -8.52 -0.10
CA PHE A 5 -8.67 -7.20 0.03
C PHE A 5 -7.87 -6.09 -0.66
N ILE A 6 -6.53 -6.08 -0.53
CA ILE A 6 -5.69 -5.09 -1.24
C ILE A 6 -5.94 -5.17 -2.75
N LEU A 7 -5.83 -6.39 -3.33
CA LEU A 7 -5.98 -6.59 -4.77
C LEU A 7 -7.39 -6.26 -5.24
N ASP A 8 -8.41 -6.61 -4.47
CA ASP A 8 -9.80 -6.24 -4.76
C ASP A 8 -10.00 -4.71 -4.75
N PHE A 9 -9.53 -4.03 -3.71
CA PHE A 9 -9.60 -2.57 -3.61
C PHE A 9 -8.88 -1.90 -4.81
N LEU A 10 -7.69 -2.37 -5.17
CA LEU A 10 -6.93 -1.81 -6.30
C LEU A 10 -7.65 -2.01 -7.64
N ARG A 11 -8.35 -3.14 -7.86
CA ARG A 11 -9.17 -3.35 -9.06
C ARG A 11 -10.35 -2.37 -9.10
N ARG A 12 -11.06 -2.20 -7.98
CA ARG A 12 -12.18 -1.25 -7.87
C ARG A 12 -11.73 0.19 -8.09
N LEU A 13 -10.60 0.57 -7.49
CA LEU A 13 -9.98 1.89 -7.68
C LEU A 13 -9.60 2.14 -9.14
N ALA A 14 -8.96 1.16 -9.81
CA ALA A 14 -8.57 1.30 -11.21
C ALA A 14 -9.79 1.53 -12.12
N ALA A 15 -10.91 0.86 -11.84
CA ALA A 15 -12.16 1.05 -12.58
C ALA A 15 -12.86 2.39 -12.27
N ASN A 16 -12.58 3.02 -11.13
CA ASN A 16 -13.27 4.22 -10.63
C ASN A 16 -12.28 5.29 -10.14
N ASN A 17 -11.21 5.56 -10.90
CA ASN A 17 -10.11 6.42 -10.45
C ASN A 17 -10.44 7.91 -10.53
N ASN A 18 -11.36 8.37 -9.67
CA ASN A 18 -11.75 9.76 -9.53
C ASN A 18 -11.93 10.14 -8.05
N THR A 19 -11.88 11.45 -7.77
CA THR A 19 -11.92 11.98 -6.41
C THR A 19 -13.20 11.63 -5.66
N ALA A 20 -14.37 11.66 -6.32
CA ALA A 20 -15.65 11.41 -5.66
C ALA A 20 -15.71 9.97 -5.13
N TRP A 21 -15.36 9.00 -5.97
CA TRP A 21 -15.29 7.58 -5.58
C TRP A 21 -14.27 7.36 -4.46
N MET A 22 -13.10 8.00 -4.54
CA MET A 22 -12.10 7.87 -3.49
C MET A 22 -12.59 8.39 -2.12
N GLN A 23 -13.34 9.50 -2.11
CA GLN A 23 -13.90 10.03 -0.86
C GLN A 23 -14.92 9.08 -0.26
N GLU A 24 -15.78 8.49 -1.08
CA GLU A 24 -16.76 7.47 -0.66
C GLU A 24 -16.08 6.21 -0.10
N HIS A 25 -14.96 5.80 -0.71
CA HIS A 25 -14.22 4.59 -0.34
C HIS A 25 -12.98 4.85 0.54
N ARG A 26 -12.93 6.00 1.23
CA ARG A 26 -11.75 6.41 2.03
C ARG A 26 -11.40 5.41 3.12
N ALA A 27 -12.39 4.78 3.76
CA ALA A 27 -12.15 3.78 4.80
C ALA A 27 -11.48 2.52 4.23
N ASP A 28 -11.96 2.04 3.07
CA ASP A 28 -11.37 0.91 2.36
C ASP A 28 -9.93 1.21 1.92
N TYR A 29 -9.67 2.43 1.47
CA TYR A 29 -8.31 2.87 1.15
C TYR A 29 -7.37 2.79 2.36
N LEU A 30 -7.78 3.34 3.51
CA LEU A 30 -6.95 3.31 4.72
C LEU A 30 -6.64 1.87 5.12
N ARG A 31 -7.65 0.99 5.09
CA ARG A 31 -7.45 -0.44 5.34
C ARG A 31 -6.51 -1.08 4.32
N ALA A 32 -6.68 -0.82 3.02
CA ALA A 32 -5.84 -1.39 1.98
C ALA A 32 -4.38 -0.90 2.11
N ARG A 33 -4.19 0.38 2.41
CA ARG A 33 -2.89 0.99 2.67
C ARG A 33 -2.19 0.35 3.86
N ASP A 34 -2.90 0.15 4.98
CA ASP A 34 -2.30 -0.43 6.17
C ASP A 34 -1.93 -1.91 5.94
N ASN A 35 -2.80 -2.67 5.27
CA ASN A 35 -2.46 -4.04 4.85
C ASN A 35 -1.28 -4.11 3.87
N PHE A 36 -1.14 -3.13 2.98
CA PHE A 36 -0.01 -3.06 2.06
C PHE A 36 1.29 -2.65 2.76
N ALA A 37 1.20 -1.78 3.78
CA ALA A 37 2.35 -1.45 4.63
C ALA A 37 2.88 -2.67 5.39
N ASP A 38 1.99 -3.52 5.91
CA ASP A 38 2.37 -4.81 6.51
C ASP A 38 3.12 -5.70 5.49
N LEU A 39 2.62 -5.77 4.24
CA LEU A 39 3.25 -6.55 3.17
C LEU A 39 4.66 -6.05 2.86
N VAL A 40 4.82 -4.74 2.72
CA VAL A 40 6.12 -4.12 2.43
C VAL A 40 7.09 -4.33 3.58
N ALA A 41 6.65 -4.20 4.83
CA ALA A 41 7.47 -4.51 6.00
C ALA A 41 7.99 -5.95 5.99
N GLU A 42 7.11 -6.90 5.64
CA GLU A 42 7.47 -8.31 5.56
C GLU A 42 8.45 -8.61 4.41
N VAL A 43 8.26 -7.98 3.24
CA VAL A 43 9.19 -8.09 2.11
C VAL A 43 10.56 -7.54 2.48
N ILE A 44 10.62 -6.36 3.11
CA ILE A 44 11.88 -5.76 3.58
C ILE A 44 12.59 -6.72 4.53
N ARG A 45 11.88 -7.20 5.56
CA ARG A 45 12.41 -8.12 6.58
C ARG A 45 12.95 -9.41 5.98
N GLN A 46 12.24 -9.99 5.01
CA GLN A 46 12.68 -11.23 4.34
C GLN A 46 13.83 -11.02 3.35
N ALA A 47 13.93 -9.83 2.75
CA ALA A 47 15.02 -9.49 1.82
C ALA A 47 16.30 -9.05 2.53
N THR A 48 16.22 -8.49 3.75
CA THR A 48 17.39 -8.01 4.52
C THR A 48 18.56 -9.00 4.61
N PRO A 49 18.37 -10.33 4.82
CA PRO A 49 19.50 -11.27 4.91
C PRO A 49 20.38 -11.33 3.65
N ILE A 50 19.81 -11.02 2.47
CA ILE A 50 20.52 -11.02 1.18
C ILE A 50 20.80 -9.61 0.65
N ALA A 51 20.20 -8.58 1.25
CA ALA A 51 20.38 -7.17 0.93
C ALA A 51 20.34 -6.33 2.23
N PRO A 52 21.44 -6.32 3.01
CA PRO A 52 21.50 -5.64 4.31
C PRO A 52 21.16 -4.13 4.26
N GLU A 53 21.39 -3.48 3.12
CA GLU A 53 21.04 -2.08 2.88
C GLU A 53 19.54 -1.78 3.03
N LEU A 54 18.67 -2.80 2.97
CA LEU A 54 17.24 -2.65 3.19
C LEU A 54 16.85 -2.53 4.67
N ALA A 55 17.75 -2.82 5.61
CA ALA A 55 17.44 -2.83 7.05
C ALA A 55 16.94 -1.48 7.58
N GLU A 56 17.36 -0.37 6.96
CA GLU A 56 16.96 0.98 7.36
C GLU A 56 15.68 1.46 6.66
N LEU A 57 15.16 0.70 5.69
CA LEU A 57 13.99 1.09 4.92
C LEU A 57 12.70 0.82 5.72
N THR A 58 11.84 1.82 5.79
CA THR A 58 10.48 1.70 6.34
C THR A 58 9.45 1.60 5.21
N PRO A 59 8.27 1.01 5.45
CA PRO A 59 7.18 1.02 4.47
C PRO A 59 6.83 2.44 4.00
N ALA A 60 6.87 3.44 4.89
CA ALA A 60 6.58 4.83 4.53
C ALA A 60 7.59 5.42 3.52
N GLN A 61 8.85 4.98 3.54
CA GLN A 61 9.87 5.39 2.57
C GLN A 61 9.80 4.61 1.25
N ALA A 62 9.25 3.39 1.29
CA ALA A 62 9.18 2.48 0.15
C ALA A 62 7.86 2.56 -0.65
N MET A 63 6.80 3.12 -0.04
CA MET A 63 5.46 3.15 -0.62
C MET A 63 5.15 4.46 -1.34
N PHE A 64 4.56 4.36 -2.52
CA PHE A 64 3.92 5.49 -3.18
C PHE A 64 2.57 5.83 -2.54
N ARG A 65 2.21 7.12 -2.54
CA ARG A 65 0.91 7.61 -2.07
C ARG A 65 -0.05 7.79 -3.25
N LEU A 66 -1.27 7.30 -3.11
CA LEU A 66 -2.38 7.66 -3.99
C LEU A 66 -2.85 9.09 -3.68
N HIS A 67 -3.39 9.80 -4.67
CA HIS A 67 -3.74 11.23 -4.56
C HIS A 67 -2.54 12.12 -4.17
N LYS A 68 -1.42 11.95 -4.87
CA LYS A 68 -0.31 12.91 -4.78
C LYS A 68 -0.75 14.21 -5.46
N ASN A 69 -1.31 15.14 -4.69
CA ASN A 69 -1.38 16.53 -5.11
C ASN A 69 0.07 17.03 -5.14
N ASP A 70 0.56 17.42 -6.31
CA ASP A 70 1.80 18.19 -6.43
C ASP A 70 1.60 19.61 -5.89
#